data_AF-A0A2P8FE03-F1
#
_entry.id   AF-A0A2P8FE03-F1
#
_cell.length_a   1.000
_cell.length_b   1.000
_cell.length_c   1.000
_cell.angle_alpha   90.00
_cell.angle_beta   90.00
_cell.angle_gamma   90.00
#
_symmetry.space_group_name_H-M   'P 1'
#
loop_
_entity.id
_entity.type
_entity.pdbx_description
1 polymer ?
#
loop_
_entity_poly.entity_id
_entity_poly.type
_entity_poly.pdbx_seq_one_letter_code
_entity_poly.pdbx_strand_id
1 'polypeptide(L)'
;MSSFGKKLREAREAKSFSQAELARQIESHHSIIGKYERDEVKPTIDVVKKLAEVLDTTVGYLLGESEDRELLKDPSMLRRLNDIARFPEQDKVCILYALDAMINNVKLKAIQ
;
A
#
# COMPACT_ATOMS: atom_id res chain seq x y z
N MET A 1 13.41 4.42 -10.24
CA MET A 1 12.78 3.54 -9.21
C MET A 1 12.70 4.31 -7.90
N SER A 2 11.62 4.17 -7.14
CA SER A 2 11.50 4.79 -5.80
C SER A 2 12.23 3.93 -4.78
N SER A 3 13.05 4.52 -3.92
CA SER A 3 13.70 3.77 -2.83
C SER A 3 12.71 3.40 -1.72
N PHE A 4 13.10 2.45 -0.87
CA PHE A 4 12.36 2.07 0.33
C PHE A 4 12.13 3.29 1.24
N GLY A 5 13.18 4.08 1.51
CA GLY A 5 13.10 5.25 2.37
C GLY A 5 12.08 6.28 1.87
N LYS A 6 12.04 6.50 0.54
CA LYS A 6 11.04 7.37 -0.08
C LYS A 6 9.62 6.82 0.08
N LYS A 7 9.42 5.50 -0.09
CA LYS A 7 8.11 4.85 0.09
C LYS A 7 7.61 4.89 1.52
N LEU A 8 8.51 4.68 2.47
CA LEU A 8 8.21 4.81 3.89
C LEU A 8 7.75 6.22 4.22
N ARG A 9 8.44 7.24 3.70
CA ARG A 9 8.07 8.64 3.89
C ARG A 9 6.69 8.97 3.29
N GLU A 10 6.45 8.55 2.04
CA GLU A 10 5.15 8.72 1.36
C GLU A 10 4.00 8.13 2.20
N ALA A 11 4.16 6.88 2.68
CA ALA A 11 3.13 6.21 3.49
C ALA A 11 2.94 6.89 4.86
N ARG A 12 4.02 7.31 5.52
CA ARG A 12 3.95 8.04 6.80
C ARG A 12 3.20 9.37 6.67
N GLU A 13 3.52 10.14 5.64
CA GLU A 13 2.89 11.44 5.39
C GLU A 13 1.42 11.28 5.01
N ALA A 14 1.04 10.22 4.28
CA ALA A 14 -0.36 9.91 3.99
C ALA A 14 -1.19 9.62 5.25
N LYS A 15 -0.58 9.05 6.31
CA LYS A 15 -1.19 8.88 7.64
C LYS A 15 -1.06 10.12 8.54
N SER A 16 -0.47 11.20 8.06
CA SER A 16 -0.20 12.42 8.84
C SER A 16 0.66 12.18 10.10
N PHE A 17 1.49 11.14 10.10
CA PHE A 17 2.38 10.83 11.23
C PHE A 17 3.68 11.63 11.15
N SER A 18 4.17 12.11 12.30
CA SER A 18 5.57 12.56 12.41
C SER A 18 6.51 11.34 12.48
N GLN A 19 7.81 11.54 12.26
CA GLN A 19 8.80 10.46 12.44
C GLN A 19 8.79 9.91 13.89
N ALA A 20 8.59 10.80 14.88
CA ALA A 20 8.49 10.41 16.28
C ALA A 20 7.20 9.63 16.59
N GLU A 21 6.08 10.01 15.94
CA GLU A 21 4.81 9.28 16.04
C GLU A 21 4.95 7.86 15.51
N LEU A 22 5.46 7.71 14.29
CA LEU A 22 5.66 6.40 13.67
C LEU A 22 6.60 5.53 14.51
N ALA A 23 7.71 6.09 14.99
CA ALA A 23 8.64 5.37 15.85
C ALA A 23 7.97 4.86 17.13
N ARG A 24 7.09 5.65 17.74
CA ARG A 24 6.34 5.24 18.93
C ARG A 24 5.41 4.06 18.64
N GLN A 25 4.72 4.10 17.49
CA GLN A 25 3.77 3.04 17.11
C GLN A 25 4.46 1.71 16.79
N ILE A 26 5.70 1.73 16.31
CA ILE A 26 6.48 0.50 16.09
C ILE A 26 7.43 0.15 17.24
N GLU A 27 7.29 0.82 18.39
CA GLU A 27 8.12 0.63 19.60
C GLU A 27 9.62 0.76 19.31
N SER A 28 10.00 1.79 18.57
CA SER A 28 11.37 2.05 18.14
C SER A 28 11.87 3.45 18.50
N HIS A 29 13.17 3.67 18.37
CA HIS A 29 13.79 4.96 18.69
C HIS A 29 13.51 5.99 17.58
N HIS A 30 13.06 7.19 17.92
CA HIS A 30 12.62 8.23 16.96
C HIS A 30 13.63 8.52 15.83
N SER A 31 14.93 8.48 16.13
CA SER A 31 15.98 8.75 15.16
C SER A 31 16.13 7.68 14.08
N ILE A 32 15.61 6.46 14.29
CA ILE A 32 15.75 5.36 13.33
C ILE A 32 14.87 5.57 12.09
N ILE A 33 13.68 6.16 12.24
CA ILE A 33 12.76 6.38 11.12
C ILE A 33 13.39 7.32 10.10
N GLY A 34 14.04 8.40 10.56
CA GLY A 34 14.75 9.30 9.67
C GLY A 34 15.90 8.61 8.92
N LYS A 35 16.61 7.67 9.57
CA LYS A 35 17.67 6.88 8.91
C LYS A 35 17.10 5.92 7.86
N TYR A 36 15.94 5.32 8.14
CA TYR A 36 15.23 4.50 7.15
C TYR A 36 14.75 5.33 5.96
N GLU A 37 14.17 6.51 6.20
CA GLU A 37 13.68 7.40 5.15
C GLU A 37 14.77 7.97 4.25
N ARG A 38 16.00 8.08 4.76
CA ARG A 38 17.19 8.49 4.00
C ARG A 38 17.99 7.32 3.41
N ASP A 39 17.48 6.09 3.53
CA ASP A 39 18.15 4.85 3.09
C ASP A 39 19.56 4.64 3.73
N GLU A 40 19.84 5.27 4.86
CA GLU A 40 21.12 5.15 5.60
C GLU A 40 21.21 3.80 6.35
N VAL A 41 20.05 3.27 6.76
CA VAL A 41 19.94 2.00 7.47
C VAL A 41 18.81 1.21 6.82
N LYS A 42 19.03 -0.10 6.61
CA LYS A 42 17.97 -1.01 6.16
C LYS A 42 17.27 -1.64 7.37
N PRO A 43 15.94 -1.54 7.51
CA PRO A 43 15.20 -2.25 8.54
C PRO A 43 15.25 -3.77 8.31
N THR A 44 15.06 -4.53 9.38
CA THR A 44 14.84 -5.98 9.27
C THR A 44 13.45 -6.28 8.71
N ILE A 45 13.23 -7.49 8.20
CA ILE A 45 11.93 -7.89 7.66
C ILE A 45 10.79 -7.75 8.68
N ASP A 46 11.06 -8.02 9.95
CA ASP A 46 10.05 -7.89 11.01
C ASP A 46 9.67 -6.43 11.26
N VAL A 47 10.62 -5.51 11.16
CA VAL A 47 10.35 -4.07 11.24
C VAL A 47 9.54 -3.61 10.03
N VAL A 48 9.84 -4.12 8.83
CA VAL A 48 9.08 -3.79 7.62
C VAL A 48 7.62 -4.27 7.72
N LYS A 49 7.38 -5.46 8.31
CA LYS A 49 6.01 -5.95 8.58
C LYS A 49 5.25 -5.02 9.53
N LYS A 50 5.85 -4.67 10.66
CA LYS A 50 5.25 -3.71 11.62
C LYS A 50 4.94 -2.36 10.98
N LEU A 51 5.86 -1.85 10.17
CA LEU A 51 5.65 -0.60 9.43
C LEU A 51 4.46 -0.70 8.47
N ALA A 52 4.34 -1.79 7.72
CA ALA A 52 3.22 -2.01 6.80
C ALA A 52 1.88 -2.04 7.54
N GLU A 53 1.81 -2.72 8.69
CA GLU A 53 0.61 -2.79 9.54
C GLU A 53 0.21 -1.40 10.07
N VAL A 54 1.15 -0.67 10.67
CA VAL A 54 0.90 0.68 11.25
C VAL A 54 0.52 1.69 10.17
N LEU A 55 1.13 1.59 9.00
CA LEU A 55 0.90 2.51 7.89
C LEU A 55 -0.27 2.07 6.99
N ASP A 56 -0.93 0.95 7.31
CA ASP A 56 -2.07 0.41 6.57
C ASP A 56 -1.75 0.22 5.07
N THR A 57 -0.57 -0.34 4.81
CA THR A 57 -0.05 -0.61 3.47
C THR A 57 0.52 -2.03 3.42
N THR A 58 1.18 -2.39 2.32
CA THR A 58 1.80 -3.71 2.16
C THR A 58 3.32 -3.62 2.18
N VAL A 59 3.95 -4.72 2.57
CA VAL A 59 5.41 -4.89 2.47
C VAL A 59 5.90 -4.67 1.04
N GLY A 60 5.18 -5.21 0.04
CA GLY A 60 5.51 -5.03 -1.37
C GLY A 60 5.50 -3.56 -1.82
N TYR A 61 4.54 -2.75 -1.32
CA TYR A 61 4.53 -1.31 -1.59
C TYR A 61 5.78 -0.61 -1.04
N LEU A 62 6.16 -0.92 0.21
CA LEU A 62 7.34 -0.35 0.84
C LEU A 62 8.64 -0.76 0.13
N LEU A 63 8.71 -2.00 -0.36
CA LEU A 63 9.86 -2.51 -1.12
C LEU A 63 9.89 -2.06 -2.59
N GLY A 64 8.82 -1.43 -3.08
CA GLY A 64 8.73 -0.96 -4.46
C GLY A 64 8.47 -2.07 -5.48
N GLU A 65 7.87 -3.19 -5.06
CA GLU A 65 7.59 -4.36 -5.92
C GLU A 65 6.41 -4.15 -6.90
N SER A 66 5.68 -3.03 -6.84
CA SER A 66 4.61 -2.73 -7.82
C SER A 66 4.78 -1.39 -8.53
N GLU A 67 4.64 -1.42 -9.86
CA GLU A 67 4.35 -0.22 -10.66
C GLU A 67 2.91 0.27 -10.40
N ASP A 68 2.01 -0.64 -10.04
CA ASP A 68 0.64 -0.35 -9.59
C ASP A 68 0.63 0.15 -8.14
N ARG A 69 0.95 1.44 -8.00
CA ARG A 69 1.08 2.15 -6.72
C ARG A 69 -0.24 2.34 -5.97
N GLU A 70 -1.38 2.22 -6.64
CA GLU A 70 -2.70 2.48 -6.05
C GLU A 70 -3.33 1.20 -5.47
N LEU A 71 -3.14 0.04 -6.12
CA LEU A 71 -3.70 -1.24 -5.66
C LEU A 71 -3.17 -1.66 -4.28
N LEU A 72 -1.89 -1.40 -3.99
CA LEU A 72 -1.24 -1.81 -2.74
C LEU A 72 -1.41 -0.82 -1.58
N LYS A 73 -2.07 0.33 -1.80
CA LYS A 73 -2.32 1.36 -0.78
C LYS A 73 -3.61 1.16 0.00
N ASP A 74 -4.58 0.43 -0.56
CA ASP A 74 -5.89 0.22 0.05
C ASP A 74 -6.09 -1.27 0.37
N PRO A 75 -5.93 -1.68 1.64
CA PRO A 75 -6.13 -3.06 2.05
C PRO A 75 -7.55 -3.59 1.80
N SER A 76 -8.56 -2.71 1.76
CA SER A 76 -9.94 -3.10 1.45
C SER A 76 -10.11 -3.50 -0.02
N MET A 77 -9.42 -2.82 -0.93
CA MET A 77 -9.38 -3.16 -2.36
C MET A 77 -8.71 -4.53 -2.58
N LEU A 78 -7.58 -4.78 -1.92
CA LEU A 78 -6.91 -6.08 -1.98
C LEU A 78 -7.78 -7.21 -1.43
N ARG A 79 -8.49 -6.97 -0.33
CA ARG A 79 -9.42 -7.95 0.25
C ARG A 79 -10.51 -8.34 -0.76
N ARG A 80 -11.15 -7.34 -1.39
CA ARG A 80 -12.18 -7.58 -2.42
C ARG A 80 -11.65 -8.39 -3.60
N LEU A 81 -10.46 -8.07 -4.09
CA LEU A 81 -9.84 -8.83 -5.19
C LEU A 81 -9.52 -10.27 -4.80
N ASN A 82 -9.05 -10.50 -3.57
CA ASN A 82 -8.77 -11.83 -3.05
C ASN A 82 -10.07 -12.65 -2.88
N ASP A 83 -11.16 -12.01 -2.43
CA ASP A 83 -12.47 -12.65 -2.36
C ASP A 83 -12.96 -13.05 -3.76
N ILE A 84 -12.92 -12.14 -4.73
CA ILE A 84 -13.30 -12.40 -6.14
C ILE A 84 -12.49 -13.56 -6.73
N ALA A 85 -11.18 -13.62 -6.45
CA ALA A 85 -10.32 -14.68 -6.97
C ALA A 85 -10.73 -16.08 -6.49
N ARG A 86 -11.35 -16.18 -5.30
CA ARG A 86 -11.77 -17.43 -4.64
C ARG A 86 -13.18 -17.87 -4.99
N PHE A 87 -13.98 -17.02 -5.65
CA PHE A 87 -15.34 -17.36 -6.02
C PHE A 87 -15.42 -18.39 -7.15
N PRO A 88 -16.56 -19.11 -7.27
CA PRO A 88 -16.84 -19.94 -8.43
C PRO A 88 -16.68 -19.16 -9.73
N GLU A 89 -16.23 -19.83 -10.79
CA GLU A 89 -15.92 -19.17 -12.06
C GLU A 89 -17.09 -18.38 -12.64
N GLN A 90 -18.32 -18.89 -12.48
CA GLN A 90 -19.51 -18.19 -12.97
C GLN A 90 -19.75 -16.86 -12.24
N ASP A 91 -19.64 -16.85 -10.91
CA ASP A 91 -19.81 -15.63 -10.10
C ASP A 91 -18.70 -14.62 -10.39
N LYS A 92 -17.46 -15.11 -10.50
CA LYS A 92 -16.28 -14.30 -10.85
C LYS A 92 -16.48 -13.60 -12.19
N VAL A 93 -16.89 -14.32 -13.23
CA VAL A 93 -17.14 -13.75 -14.56
C VAL A 93 -18.22 -12.67 -14.52
N CYS A 94 -19.33 -12.90 -13.81
CA CYS A 94 -20.40 -11.92 -13.69
C CYS A 94 -19.93 -10.64 -12.97
N ILE A 95 -19.17 -10.78 -11.89
CA ILE A 95 -18.65 -9.62 -11.12
C ILE A 95 -17.66 -8.83 -11.98
N LEU A 96 -16.73 -9.50 -12.65
CA LEU A 96 -15.74 -8.82 -13.50
C LEU A 96 -16.40 -8.07 -14.66
N TYR A 97 -17.41 -8.68 -15.31
CA TYR A 97 -18.18 -8.00 -16.37
C TYR A 97 -18.84 -6.71 -15.87
N ALA A 98 -19.46 -6.73 -14.69
CA ALA A 98 -20.07 -5.55 -14.10
C ALA A 98 -19.02 -4.48 -13.76
N LEU A 99 -17.87 -4.87 -13.20
CA LEU A 99 -16.77 -3.95 -12.91
C LEU A 99 -16.23 -3.29 -14.18
N ASP A 100 -16.01 -4.06 -15.25
CA ASP A 100 -15.54 -3.53 -16.53
C ASP A 100 -16.50 -2.49 -17.11
N ALA A 101 -17.80 -2.76 -17.06
CA ALA A 101 -18.82 -1.81 -17.50
C ALA A 101 -18.77 -0.50 -16.69
N MET A 102 -18.64 -0.59 -15.37
CA MET A 102 -18.56 0.60 -14.50
C MET A 102 -17.27 1.38 -14.69
N ILE A 103 -16.13 0.69 -14.81
CA ILE A 103 -14.82 1.31 -15.08
C ILE A 103 -14.85 2.05 -16.41
N ASN A 104 -15.38 1.43 -17.46
CA ASN A 104 -15.50 2.06 -18.78
C ASN A 104 -16.40 3.30 -18.75
N ASN A 105 -17.51 3.26 -18.01
CA ASN A 105 -18.40 4.43 -17.84
C ASN A 105 -17.64 5.61 -17.18
N VAL A 106 -16.89 5.36 -16.10
CA VAL A 106 -16.10 6.40 -15.43
C VAL A 106 -15.01 6.95 -16.36
N LYS A 107 -14.29 6.08 -17.10
CA LYS A 107 -13.27 6.51 -18.06
C LYS A 107 -13.84 7.39 -19.16
N LEU A 108 -15.01 7.05 -19.70
CA LEU A 108 -15.68 7.84 -20.74
C LEU A 108 -16.11 9.23 -20.24
N LYS A 109 -16.61 9.31 -19.00
CA LYS A 109 -16.95 10.61 -18.37
C LYS A 109 -15.75 11.51 -18.15
N ALA A 110 -14.56 10.97 -17.96
CA ALA A 110 -13.34 11.75 -17.74
C ALA A 110 -12.74 12.36 -19.03
N ILE A 111 -13.26 11.99 -20.20
CA ILE A 111 -12.80 12.46 -21.52
C ILE A 111 -13.73 13.57 -22.08
N GLN A 112 -14.91 13.76 -21.49
CA GLN A 112 -15.87 14.83 -21.81
C GLN A 112 -15.65 16.05 -20.92
#